data_AF-A0AA35SEF1-F1
#
_entry.id   AF-A0AA35SEF1-F1
#
_cell.length_a   1.000
_cell.length_b   1.000
_cell.length_c   1.000
_cell.angle_alpha   90.00
_cell.angle_beta   90.00
_cell.angle_gamma   90.00
#
_symmetry.space_group_name_H-M   'P 1'
#
loop_
_entity.id
_entity.type
_entity.pdbx_description
1 polymer ?
#
loop_
_entity_poly.entity_id
_entity_poly.type
_entity_poly.pdbx_seq_one_letter_code
_entity_poly.pdbx_strand_id
1 'polypeptide(L)'
;MLIFGLTGGIASGKSTVSRILEELGCPVVDADVLARRVVEPGRPAWRAIVGHFRDEILQEDGTINRERLGSIVFDDESKRKTLNRCTHPYIRREVLWELAKHFSKGSSYVVLVSPLLFETKYALHYMRQTIVVSW
;
A
#
# COMPACT_ATOMS: atom_id res chain seq x y z
N MET A 1 -6.38 -6.25 19.18
CA MET A 1 -5.06 -5.75 18.71
C MET A 1 -5.20 -4.28 18.38
N LEU A 2 -4.28 -3.45 18.88
CA LEU A 2 -4.23 -2.01 18.60
C LEU A 2 -3.49 -1.76 17.28
N ILE A 3 -4.02 -0.88 16.44
CA ILE A 3 -3.38 -0.50 15.18
C ILE A 3 -2.88 0.94 15.32
N PHE A 4 -1.58 1.15 15.12
CA PHE A 4 -0.96 2.46 15.11
C PHE A 4 -0.66 2.87 13.67
N GLY A 5 -1.13 4.03 13.23
CA GLY A 5 -0.78 4.56 11.91
C GLY A 5 0.59 5.21 11.93
N LEU A 6 1.46 4.93 10.96
CA LEU A 6 2.70 5.66 10.73
C LEU A 6 2.64 6.35 9.36
N THR A 7 2.75 7.67 9.37
CA THR A 7 2.66 8.50 8.17
C THR A 7 3.63 9.68 8.24
N GLY A 8 3.69 10.50 7.18
CA GLY A 8 4.70 11.55 7.01
C GLY A 8 4.98 11.85 5.54
N GLY A 9 5.53 13.02 5.25
CA GLY A 9 5.80 13.50 3.88
C GLY A 9 6.85 12.70 3.10
N ILE A 10 7.05 13.01 1.82
CA ILE A 10 8.12 12.41 1.01
C ILE A 10 9.47 12.67 1.71
N ALA A 11 10.34 11.65 1.70
CA ALA A 11 11.65 11.69 2.35
C ALA A 11 11.62 11.96 3.87
N SER A 12 10.47 11.81 4.55
CA SER A 12 10.33 12.12 5.98
C SER A 12 11.00 11.13 6.95
N GLY A 13 11.69 10.09 6.46
CA GLY A 13 12.31 9.07 7.32
C GLY A 13 11.38 7.98 7.86
N LYS A 14 10.13 7.88 7.37
CA LYS A 14 9.17 6.82 7.75
C LYS A 14 9.76 5.41 7.69
N SER A 15 10.50 5.09 6.62
CA SER A 15 11.12 3.78 6.42
C SER A 15 12.17 3.47 7.48
N THR A 16 12.86 4.49 7.97
CA THR A 16 13.80 4.35 9.09
C THR A 16 13.04 4.05 10.38
N VAL A 17 11.99 4.82 10.67
CA VAL A 17 11.15 4.63 11.87
C VAL A 17 10.49 3.24 11.86
N SER A 18 9.93 2.81 10.72
CA SER A 18 9.30 1.50 10.59
C SER A 18 10.30 0.37 10.82
N ARG A 19 11.51 0.47 10.27
CA ARG A 19 12.56 -0.52 10.48
C ARG A 19 12.99 -0.62 11.95
N ILE A 20 13.16 0.52 12.62
CA ILE A 20 13.48 0.55 14.06
C ILE A 20 12.38 -0.14 14.87
N LEU A 21 11.11 0.09 14.52
CA LEU A 21 9.98 -0.57 15.17
C LEU A 21 10.01 -2.09 14.97
N GLU A 22 10.31 -2.56 13.75
CA GLU A 22 10.48 -4.00 13.47
C GLU A 22 11.63 -4.61 14.29
N GLU A 23 12.78 -3.93 14.37
CA GLU A 23 13.95 -4.37 15.15
C GLU A 23 13.64 -4.45 16.66
N LEU A 24 12.73 -3.62 17.15
CA LEU A 24 12.21 -3.66 18.53
C LEU A 24 11.10 -4.71 18.74
N GLY A 25 10.78 -5.52 17.74
CA GLY A 25 9.77 -6.57 17.81
C GLY A 25 8.34 -6.09 17.60
N CYS A 26 8.13 -4.84 17.15
CA CYS A 26 6.83 -4.34 16.76
C CYS A 26 6.50 -4.81 15.33
N PRO A 27 5.40 -5.55 15.12
CA PRO A 27 5.01 -5.93 13.77
C PRO A 27 4.65 -4.70 12.93
N VAL A 28 5.15 -4.65 11.71
CA VAL A 28 4.88 -3.59 10.75
C VAL A 28 4.16 -4.15 9.52
N VAL A 29 3.09 -3.47 9.12
CA VAL A 29 2.38 -3.69 7.87
C VAL A 29 2.60 -2.46 6.99
N ASP A 30 3.38 -2.62 5.92
CA ASP A 30 3.68 -1.54 4.98
C ASP A 30 2.73 -1.60 3.77
N ALA A 31 1.87 -0.58 3.64
CA ALA A 31 0.89 -0.49 2.57
C ALA A 31 1.54 -0.30 1.18
N ASP A 32 2.69 0.36 1.08
CA ASP A 32 3.41 0.55 -0.18
C ASP A 32 4.02 -0.78 -0.65
N VAL A 33 4.57 -1.56 0.27
CA VAL A 33 5.06 -2.92 -0.05
C VAL A 33 3.91 -3.80 -0.52
N LEU A 34 2.76 -3.77 0.16
CA LEU A 34 1.57 -4.52 -0.26
C LEU A 34 1.02 -4.04 -1.61
N ALA A 35 1.00 -2.73 -1.86
CA ALA A 35 0.59 -2.15 -3.13
C ALA A 35 1.45 -2.66 -4.30
N ARG A 36 2.75 -2.85 -4.08
CA ARG A 36 3.66 -3.44 -5.07
C ARG A 36 3.38 -4.92 -5.32
N ARG A 37 3.04 -5.68 -4.27
CA ARG A 37 2.74 -7.12 -4.38
C ARG A 37 1.42 -7.39 -5.10
N VAL A 38 0.37 -6.59 -4.86
CA VAL A 38 -0.94 -6.85 -5.48
C VAL A 38 -0.92 -6.73 -7.00
N VAL A 39 0.03 -5.98 -7.56
CA VAL A 39 0.20 -5.78 -9.00
C VAL A 39 1.26 -6.69 -9.62
N GLU A 40 1.75 -7.71 -8.90
CA GLU A 40 2.61 -8.75 -9.47
C GLU A 40 1.87 -9.53 -10.58
N PRO A 41 2.60 -10.01 -11.62
CA PRO A 41 2.00 -10.79 -12.70
C PRO A 41 1.11 -11.93 -12.22
N GLY A 42 -0.04 -12.09 -12.87
CA GLY A 42 -1.00 -13.13 -12.54
C GLY A 42 -1.92 -12.83 -11.35
N ARG A 43 -1.67 -11.78 -10.55
CA ARG A 43 -2.58 -11.38 -9.47
C ARG A 43 -3.85 -10.69 -9.99
N PRO A 44 -4.96 -10.69 -9.21
CA PRO A 44 -6.21 -10.07 -9.63
C PRO A 44 -6.11 -8.58 -9.99
N ALA A 45 -5.33 -7.79 -9.23
CA ALA A 45 -5.16 -6.37 -9.54
C ALA A 45 -4.35 -6.19 -10.84
N TRP A 46 -3.28 -6.97 -11.04
CA TRP A 46 -2.54 -6.99 -12.30
C TRP A 46 -3.45 -7.27 -13.51
N ARG A 47 -4.31 -8.30 -13.44
CA ARG A 47 -5.26 -8.62 -14.52
C ARG A 47 -6.25 -7.48 -14.78
N ALA A 48 -6.73 -6.83 -13.72
CA ALA A 48 -7.66 -5.69 -13.84
C ALA A 48 -6.98 -4.47 -14.48
N ILE A 49 -5.70 -4.22 -14.17
CA ILE A 49 -4.93 -3.14 -14.79
C ILE A 49 -4.66 -3.46 -16.26
N VAL A 50 -4.12 -4.64 -16.58
CA VAL A 50 -3.83 -5.06 -17.96
C VAL A 50 -5.10 -5.11 -18.81
N GLY A 51 -6.23 -5.57 -18.25
CA GLY A 51 -7.50 -5.56 -18.97
C GLY A 51 -8.00 -4.17 -19.36
N HIS A 52 -7.61 -3.12 -18.62
CA HIS A 52 -8.02 -1.74 -18.89
C HIS A 52 -7.00 -0.97 -19.74
N PHE A 53 -5.72 -1.04 -19.36
CA PHE A 53 -4.63 -0.30 -19.99
C PHE A 53 -3.95 -1.07 -21.15
N ARG A 54 -4.34 -2.34 -21.34
CA ARG A 54 -3.83 -3.26 -22.37
C ARG A 54 -2.32 -3.48 -22.28
N ASP A 55 -1.75 -4.07 -23.32
CA ASP A 55 -0.33 -4.44 -23.39
C ASP A 55 0.60 -3.22 -23.48
N GLU A 56 0.06 -2.00 -23.67
CA GLU A 56 0.86 -0.78 -23.70
C GLU A 56 1.64 -0.53 -22.40
N ILE A 57 1.20 -1.11 -21.28
CA ILE A 57 1.84 -0.93 -19.97
C ILE A 57 2.68 -2.13 -19.52
N LEU A 58 2.85 -3.15 -20.37
CA LEU A 58 3.62 -4.35 -20.03
C LEU A 58 5.07 -4.26 -20.53
N GLN A 59 5.98 -4.84 -19.76
CA GLN A 59 7.32 -5.18 -20.20
C GLN A 59 7.31 -6.55 -20.91
N GLU A 60 8.42 -6.88 -21.56
CA GLU A 60 8.57 -8.17 -22.27
C GLU A 60 8.41 -9.39 -21.35
N ASP A 61 8.73 -9.24 -20.06
CA ASP A 61 8.58 -10.28 -19.02
C ASP A 61 7.15 -10.38 -18.44
N GLY A 62 6.20 -9.57 -18.94
CA GLY A 62 4.83 -9.52 -18.46
C GLY A 62 4.62 -8.72 -17.16
N THR A 63 5.66 -8.05 -16.64
CA THR A 63 5.52 -7.12 -15.52
C THR A 63 4.99 -5.77 -15.97
N ILE A 64 4.37 -5.02 -15.07
CA ILE A 64 3.89 -3.66 -15.37
C ILE A 64 5.08 -2.70 -15.44
N ASN A 65 5.22 -2.01 -16.58
CA ASN A 65 6.12 -0.87 -16.74
C ASN A 65 5.58 0.31 -15.92
N ARG A 66 6.19 0.56 -14.76
CA ARG A 66 5.75 1.59 -13.81
C ARG A 66 5.96 3.00 -14.30
N GLU A 67 7.05 3.26 -15.05
CA GLU A 67 7.31 4.58 -15.61
C GLU A 67 6.24 4.95 -16.64
N ARG A 68 5.92 4.00 -17.52
CA ARG A 68 4.89 4.19 -18.54
C ARG A 68 3.48 4.27 -17.97
N LEU A 69 3.13 3.38 -17.03
CA LEU A 69 1.85 3.49 -16.34
C LEU A 69 1.77 4.81 -15.56
N GLY A 70 2.87 5.21 -14.92
CA GLY A 70 3.02 6.46 -14.18
C GLY A 70 2.76 7.68 -15.05
N SER A 71 3.39 7.80 -16.22
CA SER A 71 3.16 8.92 -17.13
C SER A 71 1.70 9.00 -17.59
N ILE A 72 1.10 7.86 -17.94
CA ILE A 72 -0.30 7.77 -18.38
C ILE A 72 -1.28 8.27 -17.29
N VAL A 73 -1.07 7.89 -16.03
CA VAL A 73 -1.99 8.26 -14.94
C VAL A 73 -1.65 9.61 -14.30
N PHE A 74 -0.45 10.14 -14.54
CA PHE A 74 -0.07 11.46 -14.07
C PHE A 74 -0.73 12.55 -14.93
N ASP A 75 -0.80 12.34 -16.24
CA ASP A 75 -1.37 13.30 -17.18
C ASP A 75 -2.89 13.25 -17.29
N ASP A 76 -3.54 12.19 -16.77
CA ASP A 76 -4.98 11.96 -16.90
C ASP A 76 -5.62 11.52 -15.58
N GLU A 77 -6.40 12.42 -14.99
CA GLU A 77 -7.10 12.17 -13.72
C GLU A 77 -8.11 11.02 -13.81
N SER A 78 -8.74 10.81 -14.98
CA SER A 78 -9.70 9.73 -15.19
C SER A 78 -9.00 8.37 -15.17
N LYS A 79 -7.84 8.27 -15.82
CA LYS A 79 -6.99 7.07 -15.81
C LYS A 79 -6.43 6.79 -14.41
N ARG A 80 -6.05 7.83 -13.67
CA ARG A 80 -5.65 7.71 -12.25
C ARG A 80 -6.78 7.13 -11.39
N LYS A 81 -8.01 7.61 -11.57
CA LYS A 81 -9.19 7.08 -10.87
C LYS A 81 -9.44 5.61 -11.24
N THR A 82 -9.25 5.23 -12.50
CA THR A 82 -9.37 3.83 -12.92
C THR A 82 -8.30 2.95 -12.29
N LEU A 83 -7.03 3.37 -12.32
CA LEU A 83 -5.95 2.63 -11.67
C LEU A 83 -6.23 2.41 -10.17
N ASN A 84 -6.70 3.46 -9.48
CA ASN A 84 -7.07 3.38 -8.07
C ASN A 84 -8.24 2.42 -7.85
N ARG A 85 -9.25 2.40 -8.72
CA ARG A 85 -10.36 1.43 -8.65
C ARG A 85 -9.89 -0.02 -8.87
N CYS A 86 -8.94 -0.23 -9.78
CA CYS A 86 -8.38 -1.55 -10.05
C CYS A 86 -7.52 -2.08 -8.89
N THR A 87 -6.90 -1.21 -8.09
CA THR A 87 -5.93 -1.59 -7.05
C THR A 87 -6.48 -1.55 -5.63
N HIS A 88 -7.25 -0.52 -5.27
CA HIS A 88 -7.67 -0.26 -3.88
C HIS A 88 -8.38 -1.44 -3.19
N PRO A 89 -9.32 -2.17 -3.83
CA PRO A 89 -9.98 -3.31 -3.19
C PRO A 89 -8.98 -4.41 -2.79
N TYR A 90 -7.98 -4.67 -3.64
CA TYR A 90 -6.99 -5.71 -3.39
C TYR A 90 -5.97 -5.28 -2.35
N ILE A 91 -5.51 -4.03 -2.37
CA ILE A 91 -4.62 -3.48 -1.34
C ILE A 91 -5.29 -3.57 0.03
N ARG A 92 -6.56 -3.14 0.14
CA ARG A 92 -7.32 -3.23 1.39
C ARG A 92 -7.42 -4.66 1.89
N ARG A 93 -7.67 -5.61 1.00
CA ARG A 93 -7.76 -7.03 1.37
C ARG A 93 -6.43 -7.57 1.91
N GLU A 94 -5.31 -7.26 1.26
CA GLU A 94 -3.98 -7.69 1.74
C GLU A 94 -3.63 -7.04 3.09
N VAL A 95 -3.94 -5.76 3.28
CA VAL A 95 -3.73 -5.08 4.57
C VAL A 95 -4.53 -5.76 5.66
N LEU A 96 -5.83 -6.01 5.44
CA LEU A 96 -6.68 -6.72 6.41
C LEU A 96 -6.17 -8.14 6.69
N TRP A 97 -5.67 -8.84 5.67
CA TRP A 97 -5.12 -10.18 5.81
C TRP A 97 -3.85 -10.20 6.68
N GLU A 98 -2.90 -9.30 6.44
CA GLU A 98 -1.69 -9.22 7.27
C GLU A 98 -2.03 -8.78 8.71
N LEU A 99 -2.96 -7.85 8.90
CA LEU A 99 -3.47 -7.51 10.23
C LEU A 99 -4.09 -8.72 10.94
N ALA A 100 -4.94 -9.48 10.27
CA ALA A 100 -5.55 -10.69 10.84
C ALA A 100 -4.51 -11.75 11.19
N LYS A 101 -3.49 -11.94 10.35
CA LYS A 101 -2.37 -12.86 10.59
C LYS A 101 -1.55 -12.46 11.83
N HIS A 102 -1.29 -11.17 12.03
CA HIS A 102 -0.64 -10.69 13.26
C HIS A 102 -1.54 -10.86 14.49
N PHE A 103 -2.84 -10.63 14.35
CA PHE A 103 -3.80 -10.90 15.41
C PHE A 103 -3.80 -12.38 15.82
N SER A 104 -3.84 -13.30 14.86
CA SER A 104 -3.79 -14.75 15.12
C SER A 104 -2.47 -15.22 15.75
N LYS A 105 -1.37 -14.50 15.52
CA LYS A 105 -0.08 -14.73 16.19
C LYS A 105 -0.01 -14.19 17.62
N GLY A 106 -1.08 -13.57 18.11
CA GLY A 106 -1.14 -13.00 19.47
C GLY A 106 -0.50 -11.62 19.59
N SER A 107 -0.26 -10.90 18.49
CA SER A 107 0.29 -9.55 18.54
C SER A 107 -0.74 -8.59 19.18
N SER A 108 -0.35 -7.97 20.30
CA SER A 108 -1.18 -6.97 20.99
C SER A 108 -1.30 -5.66 20.21
N TYR A 109 -0.27 -5.32 19.42
CA TYR A 109 -0.21 -4.12 18.61
C TYR A 109 0.49 -4.37 17.25
N VAL A 110 0.19 -3.50 16.28
CA VAL A 110 0.78 -3.49 14.94
C VAL A 110 0.85 -2.06 14.42
N VAL A 111 1.89 -1.75 13.63
CA VAL A 111 2.06 -0.45 13.00
C VAL A 111 1.73 -0.56 11.51
N LEU A 112 0.79 0.25 11.03
CA LEU A 112 0.42 0.35 9.62
C LEU A 112 1.10 1.58 9.01
N VAL A 113 2.05 1.36 8.11
CA VAL A 113 2.76 2.43 7.39
C VAL A 113 1.99 2.75 6.12
N SER A 114 1.59 4.00 5.93
CA SER A 114 1.06 4.48 4.66
C SER A 114 1.31 5.97 4.47
N PRO A 115 1.91 6.39 3.34
CA PRO A 115 2.05 7.82 3.02
C PRO A 115 0.69 8.48 2.74
N LEU A 116 -0.30 7.71 2.29
CA LEU A 116 -1.65 8.20 1.94
C LEU A 116 -2.70 7.82 2.99
N LEU A 117 -2.25 7.65 4.25
CA LEU A 117 -3.09 7.25 5.39
C LEU A 117 -4.35 8.11 5.51
N PHE A 118 -4.21 9.42 5.30
CA PHE A 118 -5.31 10.39 5.38
C PHE A 118 -6.20 10.42 4.14
N GLU A 119 -5.66 10.07 2.97
CA GLU A 119 -6.43 9.99 1.72
C GLU A 119 -7.29 8.74 1.68
N THR A 120 -6.80 7.65 2.29
CA THR A 120 -7.56 6.41 2.50
C THR A 120 -8.31 6.45 3.82
N LYS A 121 -9.34 7.34 3.90
CA LYS A 121 -10.22 7.58 5.05
C LYS A 121 -10.73 6.33 5.79
N TYR A 122 -10.81 5.18 5.10
CA TYR A 122 -11.18 3.89 5.69
C TYR A 122 -10.24 3.44 6.81
N ALA A 123 -8.91 3.58 6.62
CA ALA A 123 -7.95 3.02 7.57
C ALA A 123 -7.93 3.80 8.90
N LEU A 124 -8.21 5.10 8.88
CA LEU A 124 -8.21 5.99 10.05
C LEU A 124 -9.17 5.53 11.15
N HIS A 125 -10.33 4.96 10.79
CA HIS A 125 -11.34 4.52 11.76
C HIS A 125 -10.88 3.34 12.62
N TYR A 126 -9.88 2.59 12.17
CA TYR A 126 -9.34 1.44 12.89
C TYR A 126 -8.08 1.77 13.69
N MET A 127 -7.56 3.00 13.57
CA MET A 127 -6.32 3.40 14.23
C MET A 127 -6.58 3.87 15.65
N ARG A 128 -5.77 3.39 16.58
CA ARG A 128 -5.77 3.85 17.96
C ARG A 128 -5.15 5.24 18.09
N GLN A 129 -4.04 5.46 17.37
CA GLN A 129 -3.29 6.70 17.27
C GLN A 129 -2.55 6.74 15.92
N THR A 130 -2.25 7.95 15.44
CA THR A 130 -1.45 8.19 14.25
C THR A 130 -0.17 8.91 14.63
N ILE A 131 0.96 8.35 14.24
CA ILE A 131 2.30 8.90 14.39
C ILE A 131 2.66 9.57 13.05
N VAL A 132 3.00 10.86 13.12
CA VAL A 132 3.45 11.64 11.96
C VAL A 132 4.95 11.86 12.10
N VAL A 133 5.72 11.42 11.10
CA VAL A 133 7.15 11.69 11.01
C VAL A 133 7.36 12.92 10.14
N SER A 134 7.94 13.97 10.71
CA SER A 134 8.28 15.24 10.07
C SER A 134 9.71 15.66 10.43
N TRP A 135 10.33 16.46 9.57
CA TRP A 135 11.61 17.14 9.79
C TRP A 135 11.40 18.62 10.04
#